data_AF-J5MV69-F1
#
_entry.id   AF-J5MV69-F1
#
_cell.length_a   1.000
_cell.length_b   1.000
_cell.length_c   1.000
_cell.angle_alpha   90.00
_cell.angle_beta   90.00
_cell.angle_gamma   90.00
#
_symmetry.space_group_name_H-M   'P 1'
#
loop_
_entity.id
_entity.type
_entity.pdbx_description
1 polymer ?
#
loop_
_entity_poly.entity_id
_entity_poly.type
_entity_poly.pdbx_seq_one_letter_code
_entity_poly.pdbx_strand_id
1 'polypeptide(L)' 'MGKETKSARSAETGKFVTRPIGAQKAAKFAEVEGLKLNAGSKSLSEKLSASGLKGDAYRSEIVKAFKKG' A
#
# COMPACT_ATOMS: atom_id res chain seq x y z
N MET A 1 -28.90 4.54 -6.22
CA MET A 1 -27.84 5.27 -6.95
C MET A 1 -26.54 4.48 -6.92
N GLY A 2 -26.41 3.47 -7.79
CA GLY A 2 -25.15 2.72 -7.92
C GLY A 2 -24.21 3.50 -8.82
N LYS A 3 -23.03 3.89 -8.33
CA LYS A 3 -21.99 4.44 -9.20
C LYS A 3 -21.45 3.29 -10.05
N GLU A 4 -21.77 3.29 -11.33
CA GLU A 4 -21.18 2.36 -12.29
C GLU A 4 -19.66 2.59 -12.34
N THR A 5 -18.90 1.75 -11.65
CA THR A 5 -17.44 1.72 -11.78
C THR A 5 -17.12 1.02 -13.09
N LYS A 6 -16.97 1.79 -14.18
CA LYS A 6 -16.48 1.27 -15.45
C LYS A 6 -15.07 0.71 -15.24
N SER A 7 -14.96 -0.61 -15.23
CA SER A 7 -13.68 -1.32 -15.18
C SER A 7 -12.92 -1.07 -16.48
N ALA A 8 -12.03 -0.09 -16.49
CA ALA A 8 -11.16 0.16 -17.63
C ALA A 8 -10.01 -0.85 -17.65
N ARG A 9 -9.67 -1.36 -18.84
CA ARG A 9 -8.46 -2.16 -19.07
C ARG A 9 -7.41 -1.26 -19.72
N SER A 10 -6.15 -1.42 -19.32
CA SER A 10 -5.01 -0.73 -19.95
C SER A 10 -4.92 -1.16 -21.40
N ALA A 11 -4.85 -0.18 -22.32
CA ALA A 11 -4.71 -0.44 -23.76
C ALA A 11 -3.35 -1.08 -24.10
N GLU A 12 -2.33 -0.86 -23.27
CA GLU A 12 -0.96 -1.33 -23.49
C GLU A 12 -0.72 -2.75 -22.94
N THR A 13 -1.34 -3.09 -21.81
CA THR A 13 -1.09 -4.38 -21.12
C THR A 13 -2.30 -5.31 -21.07
N GLY A 14 -3.50 -4.85 -21.47
CA GLY A 14 -4.76 -5.59 -21.39
C GLY A 14 -5.27 -5.86 -19.98
N LYS A 15 -4.47 -5.55 -18.94
CA LYS A 15 -4.82 -5.74 -17.53
C LYS A 15 -5.83 -4.69 -17.07
N PHE A 16 -6.64 -5.02 -16.06
CA PHE A 16 -7.48 -4.02 -15.41
C PHE A 16 -6.63 -2.87 -14.89
N VAL A 17 -7.08 -1.62 -15.12
CA VAL A 17 -6.45 -0.44 -14.53
C VAL A 17 -6.67 -0.53 -13.03
N THR A 18 -5.68 -1.06 -12.31
CA THR A 18 -5.68 -1.10 -10.86
C THR A 18 -5.46 0.32 -10.36
N ARG A 19 -6.55 1.05 -10.14
CA ARG A 19 -6.48 2.29 -9.36
C ARG A 19 -6.10 1.91 -7.94
N PRO A 20 -5.10 2.57 -7.33
CA PRO A 20 -4.82 2.34 -5.92
C PRO A 20 -6.11 2.59 -5.13
N ILE A 21 -6.47 1.64 -4.26
CA ILE A 21 -7.73 1.63 -3.50
C ILE A 21 -7.89 2.86 -2.58
N GLY A 22 -6.80 3.62 -2.38
CA GLY A 22 -6.74 4.80 -1.52
C GLY A 22 -6.60 4.42 -0.05
N ALA A 23 -6.00 5.32 0.74
CA ALA A 23 -5.67 5.06 2.14
C ALA A 23 -6.90 4.67 2.98
N GLN A 24 -8.05 5.30 2.76
CA GLN A 24 -9.28 5.02 3.50
C GLN A 24 -9.82 3.61 3.27
N LYS A 25 -9.83 3.11 2.02
CA LYS A 25 -10.28 1.74 1.76
C LYS A 25 -9.27 0.73 2.28
N ALA A 26 -7.98 0.98 2.08
CA ALA A 26 -6.91 0.13 2.60
C ALA A 26 -6.99 -0.03 4.13
N ALA A 27 -7.27 1.07 4.86
CA ALA A 27 -7.48 1.03 6.29
C ALA A 27 -8.68 0.15 6.67
N LYS A 28 -9.80 0.27 5.95
CA LYS A 28 -11.00 -0.55 6.19
C LYS A 28 -10.75 -2.04 5.92
N PHE A 29 -9.98 -2.37 4.89
CA PHE A 29 -9.57 -3.76 4.63
C PHE A 29 -8.68 -4.29 5.77
N ALA A 30 -7.68 -3.52 6.18
CA ALA A 30 -6.82 -3.89 7.30
C ALA A 30 -7.61 -4.12 8.59
N GLU A 31 -8.61 -3.27 8.87
CA GLU A 31 -9.48 -3.41 10.03
C GLU A 31 -10.33 -4.70 9.97
N VAL A 32 -10.96 -4.99 8.82
CA VAL A 32 -11.77 -6.21 8.62
C VAL A 32 -10.92 -7.47 8.70
N GLU A 33 -9.68 -7.42 8.20
CA GLU A 33 -8.74 -8.55 8.23
C GLU A 33 -7.98 -8.66 9.57
N GLY A 34 -8.25 -7.78 10.54
CA GLY A 34 -7.57 -7.78 11.84
C GLY A 34 -6.08 -7.40 11.78
N LEU A 35 -5.63 -6.82 10.67
CA LEU A 35 -4.25 -6.40 10.46
C LEU A 35 -3.98 -5.09 11.19
N LYS A 36 -3.09 -5.14 12.18
CA LYS A 36 -2.58 -3.96 12.90
C LYS A 36 -1.08 -3.84 12.72
N LEU A 37 -0.61 -2.61 12.48
CA LEU A 37 0.82 -2.32 12.52
C LEU A 37 1.33 -2.47 13.95
N ASN A 38 2.35 -3.30 14.12
CA ASN A 38 3.05 -3.35 15.40
C ASN A 38 3.89 -2.07 15.61
N ALA A 39 4.24 -1.78 16.86
CA ALA A 39 4.95 -0.55 17.21
C ALA A 39 6.29 -0.39 16.46
N GLY A 40 7.02 -1.49 16.27
CA GLY A 40 8.29 -1.49 15.51
C GLY A 40 8.08 -1.07 14.04
N SER A 41 7.08 -1.64 13.38
CA SER A 41 6.70 -1.35 11.99
C SER A 41 6.30 0.11 11.82
N LYS A 42 5.53 0.64 12.78
CA LYS A 42 5.10 2.04 12.78
C LYS A 42 6.30 2.97 12.89
N SER A 43 7.21 2.71 13.84
CA SER A 43 8.42 3.52 14.03
C SER A 43 9.35 3.47 12.81
N LEU A 44 9.47 2.31 12.15
CA LEU A 44 10.27 2.15 10.94
C LEU A 44 9.67 2.95 9.79
N SER A 45 8.36 2.82 9.58
CA SER A 45 7.63 3.56 8.55
C SER A 45 7.79 5.07 8.72
N GLU A 46 7.68 5.58 9.94
CA GLU A 46 7.85 7.01 10.25
C GLU A 46 9.29 7.47 9.96
N LYS A 47 10.31 6.70 10.36
CA LYS A 47 11.72 7.01 10.08
C LYS A 47 12.03 7.06 8.58
N LEU A 48 11.59 6.07 7.82
CA LEU A 48 11.83 6.01 6.36
C LEU A 48 11.08 7.12 5.62
N SER A 49 9.88 7.48 6.09
CA SER A 49 9.13 8.61 5.54
C SER A 49 9.82 9.95 5.85
N ALA A 50 10.34 10.11 7.07
CA ALA A 50 11.07 11.31 7.51
C ALA A 50 12.41 11.48 6.77
N SER A 51 13.05 10.38 6.36
CA SER A 51 14.25 10.42 5.50
C SER A 51 13.93 10.74 4.02
N GLY A 52 12.67 11.04 3.69
CA GLY A 52 12.25 11.44 2.35
C GLY A 52 12.12 10.29 1.36
N LEU A 53 12.21 9.03 1.80
CA LEU A 53 12.06 7.87 0.92
C LEU A 53 10.61 7.75 0.47
N LYS A 54 10.42 7.53 -0.83
CA LYS A 54 9.11 7.36 -1.46
C LYS A 54 9.14 6.22 -2.46
N GLY A 55 7.96 5.73 -2.83
CA GLY A 55 7.79 4.72 -3.88
C GLY A 55 8.63 3.45 -3.62
N ASP A 56 9.39 3.03 -4.63
CA ASP A 56 10.19 1.80 -4.58
C ASP A 56 11.36 1.85 -3.59
N ALA A 57 11.96 3.03 -3.38
CA ALA A 57 13.03 3.18 -2.41
C ALA A 57 12.51 2.92 -0.98
N TYR A 58 11.36 3.50 -0.63
CA TYR A 58 10.68 3.23 0.64
C TYR A 58 10.27 1.75 0.78
N ARG A 59 9.68 1.17 -0.28
CA ARG A 59 9.29 -0.25 -0.28
C ARG A 59 10.48 -1.20 -0.08
N SER A 60 11.61 -0.92 -0.73
CA SER A 60 12.80 -1.77 -0.64
C SER A 60 13.44 -1.73 0.75
N GLU A 61 13.48 -0.57 1.41
CA GLU A 61 13.97 -0.45 2.79
C GLU A 61 13.07 -1.17 3.80
N ILE A 62 11.74 -1.11 3.61
CA ILE A 62 10.81 -1.94 4.38
C ILE A 62 11.16 -3.42 4.21
N VAL A 63 11.26 -3.91 2.97
CA VAL A 63 11.56 -5.32 2.71
C VAL A 63 12.89 -5.74 3.33
N LYS A 64 13.94 -4.92 3.21
CA LYS A 64 15.24 -5.18 3.86
C LYS A 64 15.11 -5.30 5.37
N ALA A 65 14.35 -4.41 6.00
CA ALA A 65 14.17 -4.42 7.46
C ALA A 65 13.45 -5.67 7.96
N PHE A 66 12.56 -6.25 7.16
CA PHE A 66 11.85 -7.50 7.47
C PHE A 66 12.58 -8.75 6.98
N LYS A 67 13.64 -8.63 6.17
CA LYS A 67 14.46 -9.75 5.67
C LYS A 67 15.44 -10.29 6.72
N LYS A 68 15.02 -10.38 7.99
CA LYS A 68 15.79 -10.97 9.08
C LYS A 68 15.18 -12.34 9.41
N GLY A 69 15.78 -13.40 8.86
CA GLY A 69 15.39 -14.81 9.02
C GLY A 69 15.36 -15.52 7.68
#